data_AF-A0A0F9GKP6-F1
#
_entry.id   AF-A0A0F9GKP6-F1
#
_cell.length_a   1.000
_cell.length_b   1.000
_cell.length_c   1.000
_cell.angle_alpha   90.00
_cell.angle_beta   90.00
_cell.angle_gamma   90.00
#
_symmetry.space_group_name_H-M   'P 1'
#
loop_
_entity.id
_entity.type
_entity.pdbx_description
1 polymer ?
#
loop_
_entity_poly.entity_id
_entity_poly.type
_entity_poly.pdbx_seq_one_letter_code
_entity_poly.pdbx_strand_id
1 'polypeptide(L)'
;MENQLFTKFEGVKIPLVSTGVSPFAGSPQFGEKAPIYREKFFNDANAMLEIMKACYEGGGRGVGAIPFGKVCDAVKIMKETHDDY
;
A
#
# COMPACT_ATOMS: atom_id res chain seq x y z
N MET A 1 -2.67 -25.79 1.07
CA MET A 1 -2.73 -25.07 -0.21
C MET A 1 -1.62 -24.04 -0.17
N GLU A 2 -0.70 -24.03 -1.11
CA GLU A 2 0.20 -22.89 -1.27
C GLU A 2 -0.65 -21.61 -1.36
N ASN A 3 -0.25 -20.56 -0.66
CA ASN A 3 -0.97 -19.29 -0.69
C ASN A 3 -0.83 -18.69 -2.09
N GLN A 4 -1.87 -18.84 -2.90
CA GLN A 4 -1.92 -18.22 -4.23
C GLN A 4 -1.97 -16.70 -4.06
N LEU A 5 -0.93 -15.98 -4.51
CA LEU A 5 -0.84 -14.52 -4.40
C LEU A 5 -1.35 -13.78 -5.65
N PHE A 6 -1.40 -14.48 -6.78
CA PHE A 6 -1.80 -13.93 -8.07
C PHE A 6 -2.80 -14.83 -8.78
N THR A 7 -3.71 -14.22 -9.53
CA THR A 7 -4.43 -14.89 -10.62
C THR A 7 -3.86 -14.45 -11.97
N LYS A 8 -4.25 -15.15 -13.04
CA LYS A 8 -3.91 -14.77 -14.41
C LYS A 8 -5.19 -14.45 -15.17
N PHE A 9 -5.21 -13.28 -15.81
CA PHE A 9 -6.28 -12.89 -16.72
C PHE A 9 -5.62 -12.37 -18.00
N GLU A 10 -5.96 -12.94 -19.15
CA GLU A 10 -5.39 -12.56 -20.45
C GLU A 10 -3.84 -12.51 -20.46
N GLY A 11 -3.18 -13.44 -19.75
CA GLY A 11 -1.72 -13.49 -19.65
C GLY A 11 -1.10 -12.52 -18.64
N VAL A 12 -1.88 -11.61 -18.07
CA VAL A 12 -1.44 -10.66 -17.04
C VAL A 12 -1.58 -11.28 -15.64
N LYS A 13 -0.55 -11.14 -14.81
CA LYS A 13 -0.64 -11.49 -13.39
C LYS A 13 -1.40 -10.39 -12.65
N ILE A 14 -2.54 -10.74 -12.06
CA ILE A 14 -3.34 -9.82 -11.24
C ILE A 14 -3.13 -10.19 -9.76
N PRO A 15 -2.70 -9.23 -8.92
CA PRO A 15 -2.61 -9.43 -7.48
C PRO A 15 -3.97 -9.81 -6.88
N LEU A 16 -4.00 -10.84 -6.04
CA LEU A 16 -5.24 -11.22 -5.34
C LEU A 16 -5.51 -10.38 -4.09
N VAL A 17 -4.47 -9.72 -3.57
CA VAL A 17 -4.54 -8.86 -2.37
C VAL A 17 -3.80 -7.56 -2.65
N SER A 18 -4.47 -6.44 -2.37
CA SER A 18 -3.91 -5.09 -2.55
C SER A 18 -3.92 -4.29 -1.26
N THR A 19 -2.86 -3.51 -1.05
CA THR A 19 -2.75 -2.54 0.05
C THR A 19 -3.62 -1.31 -0.24
N GLY A 20 -4.54 -1.02 0.67
CA GLY A 20 -5.30 0.24 0.67
C GLY A 20 -4.49 1.38 1.28
N VAL A 21 -4.72 2.61 0.83
CA VAL A 21 -3.92 3.78 1.23
C VAL A 21 -4.66 4.76 2.16
N SER A 22 -5.91 4.49 2.53
CA SER A 22 -6.72 5.41 3.34
C SER A 22 -6.10 5.82 4.68
N PRO A 23 -5.30 5.00 5.40
CA PRO A 23 -4.60 5.44 6.59
C PRO A 23 -3.62 6.59 6.29
N PHE A 24 -2.96 6.56 5.13
CA PHE A 24 -1.95 7.57 4.75
C PHE A 24 -2.55 8.95 4.51
N ALA A 25 -3.85 9.02 4.16
CA ALA A 25 -4.59 10.27 4.04
C ALA A 25 -5.11 10.79 5.40
N GLY A 26 -5.14 9.94 6.42
CA GLY A 26 -5.93 10.15 7.62
C GLY A 26 -7.42 10.26 7.30
N SER A 27 -7.98 9.29 6.57
CA SER A 27 -9.39 9.31 6.18
C SER A 27 -10.33 9.47 7.41
N PRO A 28 -11.42 10.25 7.33
CA PRO A 28 -12.35 10.46 8.44
C PRO A 28 -12.95 9.17 9.04
N GLN A 29 -12.99 8.07 8.30
CA GLN A 29 -13.42 6.75 8.79
C GLN A 29 -12.63 6.24 10.02
N PHE A 30 -11.45 6.81 10.30
CA PHE A 30 -10.62 6.45 11.46
C PHE A 30 -10.92 7.29 12.72
N GLY A 31 -11.91 8.20 12.68
CA GLY A 31 -12.32 9.01 13.82
C GLY A 31 -11.16 9.83 14.40
N GLU A 32 -10.99 9.78 15.73
CA GLU A 32 -9.94 10.51 16.44
C GLU A 32 -8.51 10.15 16.00
N LYS A 33 -8.30 8.99 15.36
CA LYS A 33 -6.99 8.58 14.83
C LYS A 33 -6.67 9.23 13.48
N ALA A 34 -7.67 9.74 12.76
CA ALA A 34 -7.48 10.37 11.46
C ALA A 34 -6.41 11.48 11.47
N PRO A 35 -6.45 12.49 12.37
CA PRO A 35 -5.41 13.52 12.42
C PRO A 35 -4.02 12.96 12.75
N ILE A 36 -3.93 11.98 13.66
CA ILE A 36 -2.65 11.33 14.03
C ILE A 36 -2.04 10.62 12.83
N TYR A 37 -2.85 9.86 12.08
CA TYR A 37 -2.39 9.18 10.88
C TYR A 37 -2.00 10.16 9.78
N ARG A 38 -2.78 11.23 9.60
CA ARG A 38 -2.44 12.26 8.62
C ARG A 38 -1.11 12.93 8.93
N GLU A 39 -0.87 13.32 10.18
CA GLU A 39 0.38 13.92 10.61
C GLU A 39 1.56 12.96 10.40
N LYS A 40 1.40 11.70 10.80
CA LYS A 40 2.45 10.68 10.68
C LYS A 40 2.81 10.34 9.24
N PHE A 41 1.81 10.22 8.36
CA PHE A 41 2.01 9.60 7.05
C PHE A 41 1.98 10.59 5.89
N PHE A 42 1.10 11.60 5.89
CA PHE A 42 0.73 12.33 4.66
C PHE A 42 1.94 12.90 3.90
N ASN A 43 2.96 13.37 4.62
CA ASN A 43 4.17 13.96 4.06
C ASN A 43 5.44 13.10 4.23
N ASP A 44 5.32 11.85 4.69
CA ASP A 44 6.47 10.98 4.97
C ASP A 44 6.30 9.62 4.25
N ALA A 45 7.00 9.46 3.13
CA ALA A 45 7.03 8.21 2.37
C ALA A 45 7.64 7.06 3.18
N ASN A 46 8.65 7.31 4.01
CA ASN A 46 9.32 6.25 4.78
C ASN A 46 8.37 5.63 5.80
N ALA A 47 7.57 6.46 6.48
CA ALA A 47 6.53 5.98 7.39
C ALA A 47 5.46 5.13 6.65
N MET A 48 5.13 5.47 5.40
CA MET A 48 4.25 4.62 4.57
C MET A 48 4.90 3.29 4.18
N LEU A 49 6.20 3.30 3.87
CA LEU A 49 6.95 2.09 3.49
C LEU A 49 6.96 1.04 4.59
N GLU A 50 7.03 1.43 5.87
CA GLU A 50 6.93 0.49 6.99
C GLU A 50 5.63 -0.33 6.93
N ILE A 51 4.51 0.34 6.66
CA ILE A 51 3.20 -0.32 6.53
C ILE A 51 3.11 -1.14 5.24
N MET A 52 3.59 -0.60 4.11
CA MET A 52 3.56 -1.31 2.83
C MET A 52 4.40 -2.58 2.86
N LYS A 53 5.57 -2.57 3.50
CA LYS A 53 6.42 -3.75 3.71
C LYS A 53 5.74 -4.80 4.57
N ALA A 54 5.10 -4.39 5.68
CA ALA A 54 4.32 -5.31 6.50
C ALA A 54 3.15 -5.94 5.71
N CYS A 55 2.48 -5.16 4.84
CA CYS A 55 1.46 -5.71 3.95
C CYS A 55 2.04 -6.70 2.93
N TYR A 56 3.22 -6.41 2.37
CA TYR A 56 3.91 -7.29 1.43
C TYR A 56 4.29 -8.64 2.07
N GLU A 57 4.83 -8.60 3.29
CA GLU A 57 5.13 -9.79 4.11
C GLU A 57 3.86 -10.60 4.43
N GLY A 58 2.73 -9.91 4.58
CA GLY A 58 1.40 -10.52 4.75
C GLY A 58 0.76 -11.06 3.46
N GLY A 59 1.41 -10.93 2.30
CA GLY A 59 0.92 -11.43 1.01
C GLY A 59 0.31 -10.38 0.07
N GLY A 60 0.37 -9.09 0.42
CA GLY A 60 -0.01 -8.00 -0.50
C GLY A 60 0.92 -7.94 -1.71
N ARG A 61 0.34 -7.79 -2.91
CA ARG A 61 1.07 -7.72 -4.20
C ARG A 61 0.57 -6.64 -5.13
N GLY A 62 -0.27 -5.76 -4.61
CA GLY A 62 -0.81 -4.63 -5.36
C GLY A 62 -1.10 -3.46 -4.43
N VAL A 63 -1.33 -2.29 -4.99
CA VAL A 63 -1.70 -1.08 -4.23
C VAL A 63 -2.88 -0.38 -4.91
N GLY A 64 -3.91 -0.07 -4.13
CA GLY A 64 -4.97 0.84 -4.54
C GLY A 64 -4.52 2.30 -4.42
N ALA A 65 -3.59 2.73 -5.28
CA ALA A 65 -2.93 4.02 -5.14
C ALA A 65 -3.87 5.21 -5.42
N ILE A 66 -3.82 6.23 -4.56
CA ILE A 66 -4.52 7.51 -4.72
C ILE A 66 -3.47 8.62 -4.55
N PRO A 67 -3.38 9.59 -5.47
CA PRO A 67 -2.27 10.55 -5.54
C PRO A 67 -2.43 11.71 -4.54
N PHE A 68 -2.47 11.42 -3.24
CA PHE A 68 -2.38 12.43 -2.19
C PHE A 68 -1.07 12.31 -1.42
N GLY A 69 -0.59 13.45 -0.90
CA GLY A 69 0.63 13.48 -0.09
C GLY A 69 1.79 12.77 -0.78
N LYS A 70 2.45 11.87 -0.06
CA LYS A 70 3.61 11.09 -0.52
C LYS A 70 3.29 9.65 -0.99
N VAL A 71 2.02 9.31 -1.26
CA VAL A 71 1.63 7.94 -1.64
C VAL A 71 2.35 7.46 -2.91
N CYS A 72 2.37 8.27 -3.97
CA CYS A 72 3.00 7.86 -5.24
C CYS A 72 4.51 7.65 -5.08
N ASP A 73 5.17 8.45 -4.23
CA ASP A 73 6.60 8.29 -3.94
C ASP A 73 6.84 6.95 -3.21
N ALA A 74 6.03 6.62 -2.21
CA ALA A 74 6.12 5.35 -1.48
C ALA A 74 5.84 4.13 -2.38
N VAL A 75 4.81 4.20 -3.24
CA VAL A 75 4.49 3.12 -4.20
C VAL A 75 5.63 2.90 -5.18
N LYS A 76 6.23 3.98 -5.69
CA LYS A 76 7.38 3.88 -6.60
C LYS A 76 8.55 3.16 -5.95
N ILE A 77 8.89 3.53 -4.71
CA ILE A 77 9.97 2.87 -3.96
C ILE A 77 9.65 1.39 -3.72
N MET A 78 8.41 1.05 -3.35
CA MET A 78 8.03 -0.36 -3.18
C MET A 78 8.21 -1.15 -4.47
N LYS A 79 7.75 -0.64 -5.61
CA LYS A 79 7.91 -1.29 -6.92
C LYS A 79 9.38 -1.44 -7.33
N GLU A 80 10.23 -0.47 -7.00
CA GLU A 80 11.67 -0.52 -7.29
C GLU A 80 12.41 -1.52 -6.39
N THR A 81 11.90 -1.79 -5.18
CA THR A 81 12.54 -2.68 -4.19
C THR A 81 11.93 -4.08 -4.12
N HIS A 82 10.71 -4.26 -4.63
CA HIS A 82 9.94 -5.50 -4.68
C HIS A 82 9.27 -5.57 -6.05
N ASP A 83 9.85 -6.34 -6.97
CA ASP A 83 9.49 -6.36 -8.39
C ASP A 83 8.10 -6.96 -8.67
N ASP A 84 7.51 -7.63 -7.67
CA ASP A 84 6.19 -8.24 -7.71
C ASP A 84 5.12 -7.51 -6.86
N TYR A 85 5.41 -6.31 -6.32
CA TYR A 85 4.45 -5.50 -5.52
C TYR A 85 3.58 -4.53 -6.33
#